data_AF-A0A844XWB9-F1
#
_entry.id   AF-A0A844XWB9-F1
#
_cell.length_a   1.000
_cell.length_b   1.000
_cell.length_c   1.000
_cell.angle_alpha   90.00
_cell.angle_beta   90.00
_cell.angle_gamma   90.00
#
_symmetry.space_group_name_H-M   'P 1'
#
loop_
_entity.id
_entity.type
_entity.pdbx_description
1 polymer ?
#
loop_
_entity_poly.entity_id
_entity_poly.type
_entity_poly.pdbx_seq_one_letter_code
_entity_poly.pdbx_strand_id
1 'polypeptide(L)'
;MAKLTDPAEELAKIAAKLNKGSAFAGAKFFAECFDVEISSTEFYTIISTILLRCDRVATLIGRSEWEKSQKASAVAELKGFKKAFDVKSLTTNWNNNPDGGLPQVRDHGKVIQFWSYEVRKFESYPSLSEEDVAELRVLITNYLIALRENDEVEAFVKQAIIDGLSRLEFSLNYLGWLGAGYNLDAFKNVLAQYQFLNEQSERRPDGFDPSEALGGLLGILKSMKEKYDSAKSWADTGSSMFESYKLASAYLTPLLLTYQSAQ
;
A
#
# COMPACT_ATOMS: atom_id res chain seq x y z
N MET A 1 -4.70 23.10 -4.95
CA MET A 1 -5.23 21.76 -5.30
C MET A 1 -4.22 20.74 -4.83
N ALA A 2 -4.66 19.66 -4.16
CA ALA A 2 -3.77 18.58 -3.75
C ALA A 2 -3.14 17.93 -5.00
N LYS A 3 -1.83 17.65 -4.95
CA LYS A 3 -1.11 16.99 -6.05
C LYS A 3 -1.54 15.53 -6.10
N LEU A 4 -2.10 15.07 -7.23
CA LEU A 4 -2.44 13.67 -7.42
C LEU A 4 -1.21 12.85 -7.82
N THR A 5 -1.21 11.58 -7.45
CA THR A 5 -0.26 10.53 -7.81
C THR A 5 -1.05 9.27 -8.21
N ASP A 6 -0.33 8.25 -8.65
CA ASP A 6 -0.88 6.97 -9.08
C ASP A 6 0.21 5.88 -9.04
N PRO A 7 -0.14 4.60 -9.20
CA PRO A 7 0.81 3.49 -9.16
C PRO A 7 1.99 3.59 -10.14
N ALA A 8 1.81 4.21 -11.32
CA ALA A 8 2.88 4.34 -12.30
C ALA A 8 3.81 5.52 -11.98
N GLU A 9 3.26 6.66 -11.56
CA GLU A 9 4.05 7.80 -11.05
C GLU A 9 4.90 7.39 -9.83
N GLU A 10 4.38 6.54 -8.96
CA GLU A 10 5.13 5.93 -7.85
C GLU A 10 6.35 5.14 -8.32
N LEU A 11 6.17 4.20 -9.25
CA LEU A 11 7.29 3.45 -9.82
C LEU A 11 8.30 4.37 -10.51
N ALA A 12 7.83 5.41 -11.18
CA ALA A 12 8.71 6.41 -11.80
C ALA A 12 9.55 7.17 -10.75
N LYS A 13 9.00 7.50 -9.58
CA LYS A 13 9.75 8.10 -8.47
C LYS A 13 10.85 7.16 -7.95
N ILE A 14 10.56 5.87 -7.80
CA ILE A 14 11.61 4.89 -7.46
C ILE A 14 12.67 4.85 -8.56
N ALA A 15 12.23 4.78 -9.82
CA ALA A 15 13.16 4.73 -10.92
C ALA A 15 14.09 5.94 -10.90
N ALA A 16 13.57 7.14 -10.65
CA ALA A 16 14.36 8.34 -10.47
C ALA A 16 15.33 8.26 -9.28
N LYS A 17 14.89 7.71 -8.14
CA LYS A 17 15.72 7.49 -6.94
C LYS A 17 16.91 6.56 -7.24
N LEU A 18 16.66 5.50 -7.99
CA LEU A 18 17.62 4.45 -8.34
C LEU A 18 18.43 4.73 -9.63
N ASN A 19 18.08 5.78 -10.38
CA ASN A 19 18.78 6.20 -11.61
C ASN A 19 20.06 7.00 -11.28
N LYS A 20 20.89 6.45 -10.40
CA LYS A 20 22.22 6.97 -10.08
C LYS A 20 23.23 5.85 -10.29
N GLY A 21 24.33 6.16 -10.97
CA GLY A 21 25.43 5.20 -11.13
C GLY A 21 26.07 4.87 -9.78
N SER A 22 26.42 3.61 -9.58
CA SER A 22 27.21 3.16 -8.44
C SER A 22 28.12 2.01 -8.84
N ALA A 23 29.37 2.08 -8.38
CA ALA A 23 30.35 1.02 -8.53
C ALA A 23 30.11 -0.15 -7.57
N PHE A 24 29.23 0.00 -6.58
CA PHE A 24 28.87 -1.08 -5.67
C PHE A 24 27.96 -2.12 -6.35
N ALA A 25 27.95 -3.33 -5.79
CA ALA A 25 26.96 -4.35 -6.11
C ALA A 25 25.54 -3.78 -5.91
N GLY A 26 24.60 -4.20 -6.75
CA GLY A 26 23.24 -3.67 -6.77
C GLY A 26 22.52 -3.75 -5.43
N ALA A 27 22.69 -4.84 -4.68
CA ALA A 27 22.12 -5.00 -3.35
C ALA A 27 22.63 -3.94 -2.37
N LYS A 28 23.94 -3.64 -2.40
CA LYS A 28 24.53 -2.61 -1.55
C LYS A 28 24.02 -1.22 -1.93
N PHE A 29 24.04 -0.89 -3.21
CA PHE A 29 23.51 0.41 -3.68
C PHE A 29 22.03 0.58 -3.35
N PHE A 30 21.23 -0.46 -3.55
CA PHE A 30 19.80 -0.45 -3.22
C PHE A 30 19.59 -0.24 -1.72
N ALA A 31 20.30 -0.98 -0.88
CA ALA A 31 20.26 -0.83 0.57
C ALA A 31 20.61 0.61 1.01
N GLU A 32 21.68 1.20 0.47
CA GLU A 32 22.06 2.60 0.72
C GLU A 32 20.98 3.60 0.27
N CYS A 33 20.32 3.35 -0.87
CA CYS A 33 19.25 4.24 -1.35
C CYS A 33 18.04 4.25 -0.41
N PHE A 34 17.74 3.13 0.22
CA PHE A 34 16.57 2.97 1.08
C PHE A 34 16.89 3.04 2.57
N ASP A 35 18.16 3.24 2.95
CA ASP A 35 18.62 3.27 4.34
C ASP A 35 18.20 2.01 5.11
N VAL A 36 18.47 0.85 4.52
CA VAL A 36 18.19 -0.47 5.11
C VAL A 36 19.44 -1.35 5.08
N GLU A 37 19.49 -2.38 5.93
CA GLU A 37 20.55 -3.37 5.89
C GLU A 37 20.38 -4.33 4.70
N ILE A 38 21.49 -4.75 4.09
CA ILE A 38 21.46 -5.73 2.99
C ILE A 38 20.88 -7.04 3.51
N SER A 39 19.93 -7.61 2.76
CA SER A 39 19.28 -8.88 3.11
C SER A 39 18.45 -8.85 4.40
N SER A 40 18.13 -7.67 4.93
CA SER A 40 17.15 -7.55 6.02
C SER A 40 15.73 -7.86 5.54
N THR A 41 14.80 -8.05 6.48
CA THR A 41 13.38 -8.21 6.16
C THR A 41 12.86 -6.99 5.40
N GLU A 42 13.26 -5.78 5.80
CA GLU A 42 12.93 -4.53 5.15
C GLU A 42 13.41 -4.53 3.70
N PHE A 43 14.67 -4.88 3.46
CA PHE A 43 15.26 -4.95 2.12
C PHE A 43 14.40 -5.78 1.16
N TYR A 44 14.03 -7.00 1.55
CA TYR A 44 13.18 -7.86 0.72
C TYR A 44 11.73 -7.38 0.63
N THR A 45 11.22 -6.72 1.67
CA THR A 45 9.87 -6.14 1.68
C THR A 45 9.78 -4.96 0.70
N ILE A 46 10.81 -4.11 0.59
CA ILE A 46 10.87 -3.05 -0.42
C ILE A 46 10.84 -3.67 -1.81
N ILE A 47 11.72 -4.63 -2.10
CA ILE A 47 11.79 -5.29 -3.42
C ILE A 47 10.43 -5.90 -3.80
N SER A 48 9.86 -6.72 -2.91
CA SER A 48 8.57 -7.37 -3.19
C SER A 48 7.44 -6.37 -3.42
N THR A 49 7.41 -5.27 -2.66
CA THR A 49 6.43 -4.19 -2.85
C THR A 49 6.56 -3.54 -4.22
N ILE A 50 7.78 -3.30 -4.70
CA ILE A 50 8.04 -2.76 -6.04
C ILE A 50 7.55 -3.72 -7.12
N LEU A 51 7.85 -5.02 -6.98
CA LEU A 51 7.44 -6.04 -7.95
C LEU A 51 5.90 -6.18 -8.01
N LEU A 52 5.23 -6.20 -6.87
CA LEU A 52 3.76 -6.22 -6.79
C LEU A 52 3.15 -4.97 -7.42
N ARG A 53 3.77 -3.81 -7.22
CA ARG A 53 3.33 -2.56 -7.84
C ARG A 53 3.45 -2.60 -9.36
N CYS A 54 4.51 -3.21 -9.90
CA CYS A 54 4.62 -3.45 -11.35
C CYS A 54 3.47 -4.30 -11.87
N ASP A 55 3.11 -5.38 -11.16
CA ASP A 55 2.02 -6.27 -11.56
C ASP A 55 0.65 -5.57 -11.48
N ARG A 56 0.47 -4.67 -10.50
CA ARG A 56 -0.71 -3.79 -10.42
C ARG A 56 -0.81 -2.87 -11.64
N VAL A 57 0.27 -2.18 -12.01
CA VAL A 57 0.27 -1.30 -13.20
C VAL A 57 -0.03 -2.11 -14.46
N ALA A 58 0.56 -3.30 -14.62
CA ALA A 58 0.25 -4.19 -15.74
C ALA A 58 -1.24 -4.55 -15.79
N THR A 59 -1.87 -4.83 -14.64
CA THR A 59 -3.30 -5.14 -14.54
C THR A 59 -4.16 -3.94 -14.97
N LEU A 60 -3.82 -2.74 -14.52
CA LEU A 60 -4.55 -1.51 -14.88
C LEU A 60 -4.43 -1.22 -16.38
N ILE A 61 -3.24 -1.37 -16.95
CA ILE A 61 -3.02 -1.24 -18.40
C ILE A 61 -3.80 -2.32 -19.17
N GLY A 62 -3.90 -3.54 -18.66
CA GLY A 62 -4.71 -4.60 -19.27
C GLY A 62 -6.19 -4.21 -19.42
N ARG A 63 -6.72 -3.41 -18.48
CA ARG A 63 -8.09 -2.90 -18.46
C ARG A 63 -8.30 -1.63 -19.30
N SER A 64 -7.24 -1.00 -19.79
CA SER A 64 -7.32 0.19 -20.66
C SER A 64 -7.93 -0.09 -22.02
N GLU A 65 -8.28 0.97 -22.75
CA GLU A 65 -8.74 0.89 -24.15
C GLU A 65 -7.57 0.81 -25.15
N TRP A 66 -6.33 0.67 -24.68
CA TRP A 66 -5.17 0.55 -25.57
C TRP A 66 -5.24 -0.68 -26.46
N GLU A 67 -4.62 -0.57 -27.63
CA GLU A 67 -4.50 -1.70 -28.54
C GLU A 67 -3.68 -2.83 -27.91
N LYS A 68 -3.94 -4.06 -28.36
CA LYS A 68 -3.26 -5.27 -27.84
C LYS A 68 -1.73 -5.17 -27.94
N SER A 69 -1.21 -4.58 -29.02
CA SER A 69 0.22 -4.34 -29.24
C SER A 69 0.82 -3.38 -28.21
N GLN A 70 0.11 -2.28 -27.90
CA GLN A 70 0.52 -1.28 -26.91
C GLN A 70 0.51 -1.86 -25.50
N LYS A 71 -0.54 -2.61 -25.13
CA LYS A 71 -0.62 -3.33 -23.86
C LYS A 71 0.54 -4.32 -23.71
N ALA A 72 0.83 -5.10 -24.75
CA ALA A 72 1.94 -6.05 -24.74
C ALA A 72 3.30 -5.36 -24.58
N SER A 73 3.50 -4.22 -25.24
CA SER A 73 4.71 -3.40 -25.11
C SER A 73 4.88 -2.89 -23.67
N ALA A 74 3.85 -2.30 -23.08
CA ALA A 74 3.91 -1.81 -21.70
C ALA A 74 4.18 -2.92 -20.67
N VAL A 75 3.59 -4.11 -20.86
CA VAL A 75 3.88 -5.28 -20.03
C VAL A 75 5.34 -5.73 -20.19
N ALA A 76 5.92 -5.65 -21.40
CA ALA A 76 7.32 -5.98 -21.63
C ALA A 76 8.27 -4.99 -20.94
N GLU A 77 7.95 -3.69 -20.98
CA GLU A 77 8.68 -2.64 -20.28
C GLU A 77 8.65 -2.82 -18.74
N LEU A 78 7.50 -3.18 -18.16
CA LEU A 78 7.40 -3.53 -16.74
C LEU A 78 8.26 -4.76 -16.40
N LYS A 79 8.28 -5.78 -17.26
CA LYS A 79 9.16 -6.95 -17.08
C LYS A 79 10.63 -6.56 -17.13
N GLY A 80 11.00 -5.64 -18.02
CA GLY A 80 12.35 -5.07 -18.07
C GLY A 80 12.71 -4.38 -16.77
N PHE A 81 11.84 -3.50 -16.27
CA PHE A 81 12.04 -2.83 -14.98
C PHE A 81 12.20 -3.82 -13.81
N LYS A 82 11.39 -4.89 -13.76
CA LYS A 82 11.49 -5.95 -12.73
C LYS A 82 12.85 -6.64 -12.73
N LYS A 83 13.55 -6.73 -13.86
CA LYS A 83 14.89 -7.34 -13.94
C LYS A 83 15.92 -6.59 -13.11
N ALA A 84 15.75 -5.28 -12.87
CA ALA A 84 16.63 -4.51 -11.99
C ALA A 84 16.76 -5.09 -10.58
N PHE A 85 15.77 -5.88 -10.15
CA PHE A 85 15.67 -6.47 -8.83
C PHE A 85 15.87 -8.00 -8.83
N ASP A 86 16.35 -8.58 -9.94
CA ASP A 86 16.73 -9.98 -9.97
C ASP A 86 18.07 -10.23 -9.27
N VAL A 87 18.35 -11.50 -8.97
CA VAL A 87 19.59 -11.90 -8.28
C VAL A 87 20.83 -11.43 -9.05
N LYS A 88 20.79 -11.46 -10.39
CA LYS A 88 21.92 -11.10 -11.23
C LYS A 88 22.25 -9.61 -11.11
N SER A 89 21.24 -8.75 -11.18
CA SER A 89 21.35 -7.29 -11.08
C SER A 89 21.73 -6.86 -9.67
N LEU A 90 21.24 -7.56 -8.64
CA LEU A 90 21.57 -7.28 -7.25
C LEU A 90 23.00 -7.73 -6.86
N THR A 91 23.55 -8.74 -7.54
CA THR A 91 24.92 -9.23 -7.26
C THR A 91 25.99 -8.58 -8.14
N THR A 92 25.60 -7.99 -9.27
CA THR A 92 26.50 -7.26 -10.18
C THR A 92 26.58 -5.78 -9.80
N ASN A 93 27.63 -5.08 -10.24
CA ASN A 93 27.75 -3.64 -10.05
C ASN A 93 26.54 -2.90 -10.67
N TRP A 94 25.97 -1.95 -9.93
CA TRP A 94 24.73 -1.26 -10.32
C TRP A 94 24.86 -0.42 -11.59
N ASN A 95 26.08 -0.07 -12.01
CA ASN A 95 26.42 0.73 -13.19
C ASN A 95 25.89 0.18 -14.55
N ASN A 96 26.31 0.83 -15.66
CA ASN A 96 25.92 0.56 -17.05
C ASN A 96 26.33 -0.82 -17.64
N ASN A 97 26.48 -1.85 -16.81
CA ASN A 97 26.59 -3.22 -17.31
C ASN A 97 25.22 -3.67 -17.84
N PRO A 98 25.12 -4.34 -19.01
CA PRO A 98 23.87 -4.95 -19.49
C PRO A 98 23.11 -5.76 -18.42
N ASP A 99 23.87 -6.38 -17.51
CA ASP A 99 23.37 -7.21 -16.41
C ASP A 99 23.21 -6.45 -15.08
N GLY A 100 23.49 -5.15 -15.06
CA GLY A 100 23.33 -4.28 -13.90
C GLY A 100 21.92 -3.70 -13.81
N GLY A 101 21.55 -3.19 -12.62
CA GLY A 101 20.23 -2.61 -12.40
C GLY A 101 20.00 -1.23 -13.04
N LEU A 102 21.06 -0.41 -13.23
CA LEU A 102 20.90 0.96 -13.76
C LEU A 102 20.30 1.01 -15.16
N PRO A 103 20.75 0.24 -16.18
CA PRO A 103 20.10 0.27 -17.49
C PRO A 103 18.63 -0.12 -17.41
N GLN A 104 18.29 -1.16 -16.64
CA GLN A 104 16.91 -1.61 -16.48
C GLN A 104 16.02 -0.52 -15.87
N VAL A 105 16.50 0.15 -14.82
CA VAL A 105 15.76 1.25 -14.19
C VAL A 105 15.67 2.47 -15.11
N ARG A 106 16.77 2.86 -15.76
CA ARG A 106 16.85 4.07 -16.57
C ARG A 106 16.00 3.96 -17.84
N ASP A 107 16.12 2.83 -18.53
CA ASP A 107 15.55 2.65 -19.86
C ASP A 107 14.04 2.40 -19.75
N HIS A 108 13.59 1.65 -18.74
CA HIS A 108 12.17 1.33 -18.53
C HIS A 108 11.45 2.32 -17.62
N GLY A 109 12.12 2.91 -16.62
CA GLY A 109 11.50 3.77 -15.61
C GLY A 109 10.86 5.05 -16.15
N LYS A 110 11.48 5.67 -17.15
CA LYS A 110 10.90 6.85 -17.83
C LYS A 110 9.65 6.49 -18.62
N VAL A 111 9.63 5.32 -19.25
CA VAL A 111 8.48 4.85 -20.03
C VAL A 111 7.28 4.63 -19.11
N ILE A 112 7.51 4.05 -17.93
CA ILE A 112 6.47 3.84 -16.92
C ILE A 112 5.78 5.16 -16.54
N GLN A 113 6.53 6.26 -16.39
CA GLN A 113 5.96 7.56 -16.04
C GLN A 113 4.91 8.04 -17.06
N PHE A 114 5.12 7.79 -18.35
CA PHE A 114 4.16 8.22 -19.40
C PHE A 114 2.81 7.51 -19.29
N TRP A 115 2.77 6.32 -18.68
CA TRP A 115 1.51 5.58 -18.50
C TRP A 115 0.68 6.08 -17.33
N SER A 116 1.21 6.98 -16.49
CA SER A 116 0.48 7.64 -15.40
C SER A 116 -0.84 8.23 -15.92
N TYR A 117 -0.85 8.84 -17.11
CA TYR A 117 -2.07 9.38 -17.70
C TYR A 117 -3.17 8.32 -17.90
N GLU A 118 -2.81 7.12 -18.37
CA GLU A 118 -3.77 6.03 -18.57
C GLU A 118 -4.16 5.38 -17.26
N VAL A 119 -3.17 5.11 -16.39
CA VAL A 119 -3.37 4.48 -15.08
C VAL A 119 -4.31 5.32 -14.21
N ARG A 120 -4.18 6.66 -14.22
CA ARG A 120 -5.03 7.58 -13.47
C ARG A 120 -6.51 7.49 -13.78
N LYS A 121 -6.89 7.01 -14.97
CA LYS A 121 -8.30 6.78 -15.33
C LYS A 121 -8.94 5.68 -14.49
N PHE A 122 -8.12 4.77 -13.97
CA PHE A 122 -8.56 3.64 -13.14
C PHE A 122 -8.21 3.82 -11.67
N GLU A 123 -7.03 4.37 -11.40
CA GLU A 123 -6.51 4.52 -10.04
C GLU A 123 -5.62 5.77 -9.96
N SER A 124 -6.06 6.76 -9.19
CA SER A 124 -5.32 7.97 -8.84
C SER A 124 -5.57 8.28 -7.38
N TYR A 125 -4.71 9.01 -6.68
CA TYR A 125 -4.97 9.40 -5.30
C TYR A 125 -4.09 10.60 -4.91
N PRO A 126 -4.43 11.35 -3.87
CA PRO A 126 -3.58 12.43 -3.36
C PRO A 126 -2.19 11.93 -2.96
N SER A 127 -1.16 12.67 -3.37
CA SER A 127 0.19 12.53 -2.82
C SER A 127 0.21 13.16 -1.44
N LEU A 128 0.82 12.46 -0.48
CA LEU A 128 1.15 13.06 0.82
C LEU A 128 2.33 14.03 0.69
N SER A 129 2.32 15.10 1.48
CA SER A 129 3.53 15.89 1.73
C SER A 129 4.44 15.20 2.75
N GLU A 130 5.67 15.67 2.90
CA GLU A 130 6.58 15.17 3.93
C GLU A 130 6.03 15.42 5.35
N GLU A 131 5.35 16.55 5.53
CA GLU A 131 4.66 16.88 6.78
C GLU A 131 3.49 15.93 7.07
N ASP A 132 2.68 15.60 6.06
CA ASP A 132 1.58 14.64 6.22
C ASP A 132 2.10 13.24 6.57
N VAL A 133 3.21 12.82 5.94
CA VAL A 133 3.88 11.55 6.27
C VAL A 133 4.36 11.55 7.72
N ALA A 134 4.99 12.64 8.17
CA ALA A 134 5.46 12.76 9.56
C ALA A 134 4.30 12.72 10.57
N GLU A 135 3.20 13.42 10.28
CA GLU A 135 1.98 13.43 11.11
C GLU A 135 1.39 12.01 11.23
N LEU A 136 1.19 11.33 10.10
CA LEU A 136 0.65 9.97 10.08
C LEU A 136 1.54 8.97 10.81
N ARG A 137 2.86 9.10 10.71
CA ARG A 137 3.80 8.26 11.44
C ARG A 137 3.62 8.40 12.95
N VAL A 138 3.55 9.63 13.46
CA VAL A 138 3.32 9.88 14.90
C VAL A 138 2.01 9.25 15.36
N LEU A 139 0.94 9.38 14.57
CA LEU A 139 -0.35 8.76 14.90
C LEU A 139 -0.27 7.23 14.93
N ILE A 140 0.37 6.62 13.92
CA ILE A 140 0.55 5.16 13.86
C ILE A 140 1.38 4.66 15.04
N THR A 141 2.51 5.31 15.33
CA THR A 141 3.39 4.92 16.45
C THR A 141 2.65 5.03 17.78
N ASN A 142 1.97 6.15 18.05
CA ASN A 142 1.21 6.33 19.28
C ASN A 142 0.12 5.26 19.43
N TYR A 143 -0.57 4.95 18.34
CA TYR A 143 -1.63 3.94 18.35
C TYR A 143 -1.07 2.53 18.52
N LEU A 144 0.07 2.19 17.90
CA LEU A 144 0.76 0.92 18.12
C LEU A 144 1.20 0.73 19.58
N ILE A 145 1.68 1.80 20.24
CA ILE A 145 2.02 1.77 21.67
C ILE A 145 0.76 1.50 22.51
N ALA A 146 -0.28 2.32 22.33
CA ALA A 146 -1.54 2.16 23.08
C ALA A 146 -2.17 0.78 22.86
N LEU A 147 -2.16 0.28 21.63
CA LEU A 147 -2.70 -1.02 21.28
C LEU A 147 -1.90 -2.16 21.94
N ARG A 148 -0.57 -2.04 22.05
CA ARG A 148 0.28 -3.01 22.75
C ARG A 148 0.02 -3.05 24.26
N GLU A 149 -0.33 -1.92 24.85
CA GLU A 149 -0.65 -1.79 26.28
C GLU A 149 -2.09 -2.17 26.62
N ASN A 150 -3.00 -2.23 25.64
CA ASN A 150 -4.39 -2.62 25.85
C ASN A 150 -4.54 -4.16 25.90
N ASP A 151 -4.97 -4.68 27.05
CA ASP A 151 -5.20 -6.12 27.28
C ASP A 151 -6.64 -6.57 26.97
N GLU A 152 -7.53 -5.63 26.64
CA GLU A 152 -8.96 -5.90 26.41
C GLU A 152 -9.22 -6.43 24.99
N VAL A 153 -8.35 -6.11 24.02
CA VAL A 153 -8.48 -6.59 22.64
C VAL A 153 -7.99 -8.03 22.50
N GLU A 154 -8.78 -8.88 21.81
CA GLU A 154 -8.37 -10.25 21.50
C GLU A 154 -7.00 -10.30 20.81
N ALA A 155 -6.12 -11.17 21.30
CA ALA A 155 -4.70 -11.18 20.92
C ALA A 155 -4.48 -11.26 19.39
N PHE A 156 -5.29 -12.02 18.67
CA PHE A 156 -5.12 -12.15 17.22
C PHE A 156 -5.67 -10.96 16.43
N VAL A 157 -6.72 -10.28 16.91
CA VAL A 157 -7.19 -9.00 16.34
C VAL A 157 -6.12 -7.94 16.53
N LYS A 158 -5.63 -7.83 17.76
CA LYS A 158 -4.53 -6.93 18.13
C LYS A 158 -3.33 -7.17 17.23
N GLN A 159 -2.93 -8.42 17.04
CA GLN A 159 -1.83 -8.75 16.13
C GLN A 159 -2.13 -8.36 14.68
N ALA A 160 -3.33 -8.61 14.17
CA ALA A 160 -3.72 -8.25 12.80
C ALA A 160 -3.66 -6.72 12.58
N ILE A 161 -4.13 -5.92 13.55
CA ILE A 161 -4.02 -4.45 13.52
C ILE A 161 -2.55 -4.02 13.58
N ILE A 162 -1.76 -4.60 14.48
CA ILE A 162 -0.32 -4.33 14.58
C ILE A 162 0.38 -4.61 13.25
N ASP A 163 0.10 -5.74 12.60
CA ASP A 163 0.70 -6.12 11.33
C ASP A 163 0.30 -5.15 10.21
N GLY A 164 -0.98 -4.78 10.14
CA GLY A 164 -1.49 -3.82 9.15
C GLY A 164 -0.85 -2.43 9.30
N LEU A 165 -0.78 -1.93 10.54
CA LEU A 165 -0.16 -0.65 10.86
C LEU A 165 1.35 -0.66 10.65
N SER A 166 2.03 -1.75 11.00
CA SER A 166 3.48 -1.90 10.76
C SER A 166 3.79 -1.89 9.27
N ARG A 167 2.95 -2.50 8.43
CA ARG A 167 3.08 -2.43 6.96
C ARG A 167 2.84 -1.03 6.40
N LEU A 168 1.87 -0.31 6.97
CA LEU A 168 1.59 1.07 6.62
C LEU A 168 2.77 1.98 6.99
N GLU A 169 3.25 1.89 8.23
CA GLU A 169 4.43 2.60 8.74
C GLU A 169 5.66 2.31 7.88
N PHE A 170 5.91 1.04 7.56
CA PHE A 170 6.99 0.62 6.67
C PHE A 170 6.91 1.33 5.30
N SER A 171 5.72 1.35 4.71
CA SER A 171 5.50 1.97 3.39
C SER A 171 5.74 3.47 3.43
N LEU A 172 5.31 4.13 4.51
CA LEU A 172 5.56 5.55 4.75
C LEU A 172 7.06 5.86 4.91
N ASN A 173 7.80 5.01 5.64
CA ASN A 173 9.23 5.21 5.92
C ASN A 173 10.11 5.07 4.67
N TYR A 174 9.91 4.00 3.89
CA TYR A 174 10.88 3.62 2.86
C TYR A 174 10.47 4.00 1.45
N LEU A 175 9.17 3.99 1.19
CA LEU A 175 8.63 4.16 -0.16
C LEU A 175 7.94 5.51 -0.36
N GLY A 176 7.60 6.19 0.74
CA GLY A 176 7.04 7.55 0.73
C GLY A 176 5.66 7.65 0.08
N TRP A 177 4.96 6.52 -0.07
CA TRP A 177 3.67 6.46 -0.74
C TRP A 177 2.55 5.92 0.14
N LEU A 178 1.33 6.42 -0.09
CA LEU A 178 0.10 5.73 0.25
C LEU A 178 -0.38 4.96 -0.98
N GLY A 179 0.34 3.88 -1.31
CA GLY A 179 -0.09 2.90 -2.29
C GLY A 179 -1.28 2.10 -1.75
N ALA A 180 -2.45 2.73 -1.67
CA ALA A 180 -3.66 2.28 -1.00
C ALA A 180 -4.21 0.91 -1.46
N GLY A 181 -3.79 0.31 -2.57
CA GLY A 181 -4.24 -1.05 -2.90
C GLY A 181 -3.88 -2.06 -1.80
N TYR A 182 -2.60 -2.20 -1.47
CA TYR A 182 -2.12 -3.31 -0.63
C TYR A 182 -2.26 -3.05 0.88
N ASN A 183 -1.96 -1.82 1.33
CA ASN A 183 -2.11 -1.47 2.74
C ASN A 183 -3.57 -1.26 3.14
N LEU A 184 -4.42 -0.76 2.24
CA LEU A 184 -5.83 -0.53 2.51
C LEU A 184 -6.64 -1.84 2.34
N ASP A 185 -6.24 -2.77 1.45
CA ASP A 185 -6.82 -4.12 1.44
C ASP A 185 -6.37 -4.96 2.64
N ALA A 186 -5.10 -4.87 3.06
CA ALA A 186 -4.66 -5.47 4.32
C ALA A 186 -5.43 -4.90 5.51
N PHE A 187 -5.66 -3.59 5.52
CA PHE A 187 -6.45 -2.91 6.54
C PHE A 187 -7.95 -3.27 6.51
N LYS A 188 -8.56 -3.40 5.33
CA LYS A 188 -9.92 -3.92 5.15
C LYS A 188 -10.07 -5.32 5.71
N ASN A 189 -9.07 -6.19 5.47
CA ASN A 189 -9.11 -7.55 5.98
C ASN A 189 -9.03 -7.59 7.50
N VAL A 190 -8.18 -6.76 8.12
CA VAL A 190 -8.10 -6.60 9.58
C VAL A 190 -9.44 -6.13 10.17
N LEU A 191 -10.06 -5.12 9.55
CA LEU A 191 -11.36 -4.59 9.98
C LEU A 191 -12.51 -5.58 9.78
N ALA A 192 -12.53 -6.31 8.67
CA ALA A 192 -13.54 -7.34 8.40
C ALA A 192 -13.42 -8.51 9.38
N GLN A 193 -12.19 -8.94 9.68
CA GLN A 193 -11.91 -9.96 10.69
C GLN A 193 -12.39 -9.53 12.07
N TYR A 194 -12.26 -8.24 12.40
CA TYR A 194 -12.73 -7.69 13.66
C TYR A 194 -14.26 -7.58 13.75
N GLN A 195 -14.93 -7.09 12.71
CA GLN A 195 -16.40 -7.03 12.69
C GLN A 195 -17.02 -8.41 12.87
N PHE A 196 -16.47 -9.42 12.20
CA PHE A 196 -16.85 -10.80 12.40
C PHE A 196 -16.77 -11.24 13.87
N LEU A 197 -15.83 -10.70 14.64
CA LEU A 197 -15.65 -11.04 16.06
C LEU A 197 -16.51 -10.20 16.97
N ASN A 198 -16.71 -8.92 16.66
CA ASN A 198 -17.67 -8.08 17.37
C ASN A 198 -19.09 -8.63 17.23
N GLU A 199 -19.48 -9.09 16.04
CA GLU A 199 -20.77 -9.77 15.81
C GLU A 199 -20.88 -11.10 16.57
N GLN A 200 -19.76 -11.80 16.82
CA GLN A 200 -19.74 -12.95 17.73
C GLN A 200 -19.66 -12.57 19.21
N SER A 201 -19.19 -11.36 19.53
CA SER A 201 -19.08 -10.84 20.90
C SER A 201 -20.42 -10.38 21.48
N GLU A 202 -21.42 -10.05 20.65
CA GLU A 202 -22.82 -9.88 21.07
C GLU A 202 -23.44 -11.18 21.67
N ARG A 203 -22.72 -12.31 21.59
CA ARG A 203 -23.04 -13.58 22.27
C ARG A 203 -22.20 -13.86 23.52
N ARG A 204 -21.31 -12.94 23.90
CA ARG A 204 -20.46 -13.08 25.09
C ARG A 204 -21.05 -12.29 26.27
N PRO A 205 -20.76 -12.71 27.51
CA PRO A 205 -21.25 -12.02 28.70
C PRO A 205 -20.64 -10.62 28.82
N ASP A 206 -21.40 -9.70 29.40
CA ASP A 206 -21.15 -8.25 29.54
C ASP A 206 -19.68 -7.84 29.81
N GLY A 207 -19.23 -6.78 29.13
CA GLY A 207 -18.06 -5.98 29.52
C GLY A 207 -17.02 -5.65 28.43
N PHE A 208 -17.19 -6.12 27.19
CA PHE A 208 -16.27 -5.79 26.09
C PHE A 208 -16.77 -4.54 25.35
N ASP A 209 -16.08 -3.40 25.50
CA ASP A 209 -16.31 -2.20 24.66
C ASP A 209 -15.18 -2.03 23.63
N PRO A 210 -15.34 -2.62 22.44
CA PRO A 210 -14.39 -2.51 21.34
C PRO A 210 -14.17 -1.09 20.79
N SER A 211 -14.94 -0.09 21.24
CA SER A 211 -14.94 1.26 20.67
C SER A 211 -13.79 2.16 21.16
N GLU A 212 -13.31 1.99 22.40
CA GLU A 212 -12.15 2.74 22.90
C GLU A 212 -10.84 2.30 22.25
N ALA A 213 -10.63 0.98 22.14
CA ALA A 213 -9.45 0.42 21.50
C ALA A 213 -9.34 0.79 20.01
N LEU A 214 -10.46 1.08 19.33
CA LEU A 214 -10.49 1.51 17.93
C LEU A 214 -10.60 3.02 17.73
N GLY A 215 -10.80 3.81 18.79
CA GLY A 215 -10.88 5.26 18.68
C GLY A 215 -9.66 5.88 17.99
N GLY A 216 -8.46 5.36 18.30
CA GLY A 216 -7.22 5.76 17.64
C GLY A 216 -7.15 5.35 16.17
N LEU A 217 -7.66 4.17 15.82
CA LEU A 217 -7.73 3.70 14.43
C LEU A 217 -8.70 4.54 13.60
N LEU A 218 -9.87 4.83 14.16
CA LEU A 218 -10.86 5.73 13.57
C LEU A 218 -10.31 7.15 13.46
N GLY A 219 -9.48 7.60 14.41
CA GLY A 219 -8.73 8.84 14.34
C GLY A 219 -7.77 8.88 13.15
N ILE A 220 -6.94 7.84 12.97
CA ILE A 220 -6.05 7.71 11.80
C ILE A 220 -6.86 7.72 10.50
N LEU A 221 -7.95 6.95 10.44
CA LEU A 221 -8.83 6.89 9.27
C LEU A 221 -9.51 8.21 8.98
N LYS A 222 -9.92 8.94 10.01
CA LYS A 222 -10.53 10.25 9.89
C LYS A 222 -9.51 11.28 9.41
N SER A 223 -8.30 11.29 9.97
CA SER A 223 -7.21 12.15 9.48
C SER A 223 -6.87 11.85 8.03
N MET A 224 -6.75 10.57 7.66
CA MET A 224 -6.59 10.15 6.27
C MET A 224 -7.75 10.68 5.43
N LYS A 225 -9.00 10.38 5.81
CA LYS A 225 -10.21 10.82 5.11
C LYS A 225 -10.29 12.33 4.94
N GLU A 226 -9.99 13.13 5.96
CA GLU A 226 -10.01 14.59 5.89
C GLU A 226 -8.96 15.12 4.90
N LYS A 227 -7.75 14.54 4.91
CA LYS A 227 -6.71 14.85 3.92
C LYS A 227 -7.16 14.44 2.51
N TYR A 228 -7.89 13.34 2.37
CA TYR A 228 -8.48 12.89 1.11
C TYR A 228 -9.67 13.74 0.61
N ASP A 229 -10.61 14.12 1.47
CA ASP A 229 -11.81 14.90 1.14
C ASP A 229 -11.44 16.33 0.72
N SER A 230 -10.30 16.84 1.21
CA SER A 230 -9.71 18.10 0.73
C SER A 230 -9.22 18.03 -0.73
N ALA A 231 -9.02 16.82 -1.26
CA ALA A 231 -8.68 16.55 -2.65
C ALA A 231 -9.94 16.16 -3.44
N LYS A 232 -10.60 17.20 -3.96
CA LYS A 232 -11.94 17.25 -4.58
C LYS A 232 -12.31 16.20 -5.65
N SER A 233 -11.45 15.26 -6.05
CA SER A 233 -11.73 14.25 -7.09
C SER A 233 -11.97 12.83 -6.57
N TRP A 234 -11.91 12.61 -5.25
CA TRP A 234 -12.14 11.30 -4.62
C TRP A 234 -13.34 11.24 -3.68
N ALA A 235 -14.10 12.33 -3.56
CA ALA A 235 -15.29 12.38 -2.71
C ALA A 235 -16.26 11.22 -3.02
N ASP A 236 -16.35 10.78 -4.27
CA ASP A 236 -17.22 9.66 -4.65
C ASP A 236 -16.66 8.28 -4.26
N THR A 237 -15.34 8.08 -4.20
CA THR A 237 -14.74 6.80 -3.80
C THR A 237 -14.49 6.71 -2.30
N GLY A 238 -14.14 7.81 -1.63
CA GLY A 238 -14.07 7.89 -0.16
C GLY A 238 -15.46 7.83 0.48
N SER A 239 -16.46 8.50 -0.13
CA SER A 239 -17.86 8.36 0.27
C SER A 239 -18.41 6.99 -0.13
N SER A 240 -18.06 6.42 -1.29
CA SER A 240 -18.36 5.01 -1.60
C SER A 240 -17.70 4.04 -0.62
N MET A 241 -16.48 4.26 -0.14
CA MET A 241 -15.85 3.38 0.85
C MET A 241 -16.58 3.48 2.20
N PHE A 242 -16.97 4.69 2.61
CA PHE A 242 -17.72 4.94 3.84
C PHE A 242 -19.19 4.47 3.75
N GLU A 243 -19.81 4.60 2.58
CA GLU A 243 -21.20 4.16 2.31
C GLU A 243 -21.26 2.66 1.97
N SER A 244 -20.29 2.08 1.26
CA SER A 244 -20.12 0.62 1.13
C SER A 244 -19.78 -0.02 2.47
N TYR A 245 -19.09 0.70 3.36
CA TYR A 245 -18.92 0.32 4.77
C TYR A 245 -20.26 0.35 5.53
N LYS A 246 -21.06 1.43 5.43
CA LYS A 246 -22.42 1.49 6.01
C LYS A 246 -23.37 0.45 5.42
N LEU A 247 -23.30 0.20 4.12
CA LEU A 247 -24.11 -0.78 3.40
C LEU A 247 -23.67 -2.20 3.75
N ALA A 248 -22.37 -2.50 3.78
CA ALA A 248 -21.86 -3.81 4.19
C ALA A 248 -22.21 -4.11 5.65
N SER A 249 -22.08 -3.14 6.56
CA SER A 249 -22.54 -3.31 7.95
C SER A 249 -24.07 -3.51 8.04
N ALA A 250 -24.85 -2.84 7.19
CA ALA A 250 -26.31 -3.00 7.17
C ALA A 250 -26.79 -4.30 6.48
N TYR A 251 -26.04 -4.85 5.53
CA TYR A 251 -26.41 -6.05 4.74
C TYR A 251 -25.84 -7.35 5.29
N LEU A 252 -24.72 -7.34 6.02
CA LEU A 252 -24.20 -8.54 6.68
C LEU A 252 -25.04 -8.92 7.91
N THR A 253 -25.64 -7.93 8.58
CA THR A 253 -26.51 -8.13 9.76
C THR A 253 -27.70 -9.09 9.49
N PRO A 254 -28.47 -9.01 8.39
CA PRO A 254 -29.60 -9.91 8.14
C PRO A 254 -29.21 -11.25 7.45
N LEU A 255 -28.16 -11.26 6.63
CA LEU A 255 -27.72 -12.46 5.90
C LEU A 255 -27.11 -13.52 6.82
N LEU A 256 -26.47 -13.10 7.92
CA LEU A 256 -25.94 -14.02 8.93
C LEU A 256 -27.01 -14.53 9.90
N LEU A 257 -28.06 -13.75 10.17
CA LEU A 257 -29.23 -14.16 10.98
C LEU A 257 -30.10 -15.21 10.26
N THR A 258 -30.13 -15.22 8.93
CA THR A 258 -30.86 -16.21 8.12
C THR A 258 -30.10 -17.52 7.94
N TYR A 259 -28.77 -17.50 7.97
CA TYR A 259 -27.96 -18.72 7.91
C TYR A 259 -28.00 -19.54 9.22
N GLN A 260 -28.28 -18.89 10.35
CA GLN A 260 -28.36 -19.55 11.68
C GLN A 260 -29.77 -20.00 12.08
N SER A 261 -30.82 -19.60 11.36
CA SER A 261 -32.17 -20.14 11.52
C SER A 261 -32.45 -21.34 10.61
N ALA A 262 -31.47 -21.73 9.79
CA ALA A 262 -31.52 -22.88 8.88
C ALA A 262 -30.65 -24.08 9.32
N GLN A 263 -30.07 -24.02 10.53
CA GLN A 263 -29.41 -25.14 11.23
C GLN A 263 -30.17 -25.45 12.52
#